data_AF-A0A0F9WR36-F1
#
_entry.id   AF-A0A0F9WR36-F1
#
_cell.length_a   1.000
_cell.length_b   1.000
_cell.length_c   1.000
_cell.angle_alpha   90.00
_cell.angle_beta   90.00
_cell.angle_gamma   90.00
#
_symmetry.space_group_name_H-M   'P 1'
#
loop_
_entity.id
_entity.type
_entity.pdbx_description
1 polymer ?
#
loop_
_entity_poly.entity_id
_entity_poly.type
_entity_poly.pdbx_seq_one_letter_code
_entity_poly.pdbx_strand_id
1 'polypeptide(L)'
;MKNKFIPLNFKKHPKCIQLDGNNLFAVKYETKHSKLFSGYSSIELMLNHCISSSNYLKKYRKNIKNNEIQENINANFISGVINYGRCFTSGQVKLEKNLIPKKYLKTHEKVMNMRHKYIAHYGGIGEISFGLIALYPNGDTPSIVHIEEPRHIRINFINEDLWEDIKNICETLILHVKEKQKIHYTKLCEEIRSTPLSQLYEGFEDRTLFYSPKFTPGQYSFTLDIEPSGFFELKGKLIKE
;
A
#
# COMPACT_ATOMS: atom_id res chain seq x y z
N MET A 1 4.65 25.92 3.22
CA MET A 1 3.45 25.60 2.39
C MET A 1 2.25 26.09 3.18
N LYS A 2 1.43 27.00 2.63
CA LYS A 2 0.27 27.58 3.33
C LYS A 2 -0.83 26.51 3.44
N ASN A 3 -1.49 26.41 4.59
CA ASN A 3 -2.64 25.52 4.77
C ASN A 3 -3.73 25.89 3.78
N LYS A 4 -4.34 24.88 3.14
CA LYS A 4 -5.46 25.08 2.22
C LYS A 4 -6.71 24.40 2.76
N PHE A 5 -7.80 25.16 2.73
CA PHE A 5 -9.13 24.76 3.16
C PHE A 5 -10.05 24.94 1.95
N ILE A 6 -10.57 23.83 1.43
CA ILE A 6 -11.36 23.80 0.20
C ILE A 6 -12.80 23.41 0.55
N PRO A 7 -13.79 24.30 0.38
CA PRO A 7 -15.19 23.98 0.62
C PRO A 7 -15.67 22.83 -0.25
N LEU A 8 -16.43 21.91 0.33
CA LEU A 8 -17.13 20.87 -0.41
C LEU A 8 -18.54 21.37 -0.77
N ASN A 9 -18.84 21.42 -2.07
CA ASN A 9 -20.11 21.93 -2.57
C ASN A 9 -21.15 20.81 -2.68
N PHE A 10 -22.19 20.86 -1.83
CA PHE A 10 -23.29 19.90 -1.80
C PHE A 10 -24.10 19.84 -3.10
N LYS A 11 -24.13 20.88 -3.94
CA LYS A 11 -24.86 20.82 -5.23
C LYS A 11 -24.29 19.74 -6.17
N LYS A 12 -23.00 19.47 -6.09
CA LYS A 12 -22.35 18.39 -6.86
C LYS A 12 -22.35 17.05 -6.12
N HIS A 13 -22.61 17.07 -4.81
CA HIS A 13 -22.39 15.99 -3.87
C HIS A 13 -23.46 16.02 -2.74
N PRO A 14 -24.76 15.86 -3.08
CA PRO A 14 -25.88 16.27 -2.20
C PRO A 14 -26.04 15.47 -0.91
N LYS A 15 -25.31 14.35 -0.76
CA LYS A 15 -25.35 13.49 0.43
C LYS A 15 -23.98 13.19 1.02
N CYS A 16 -22.90 13.79 0.53
CA CYS A 16 -21.55 13.32 0.88
C CYS A 16 -21.19 13.46 2.36
N ILE A 17 -21.78 14.40 3.11
CA ILE A 17 -21.50 14.56 4.55
C ILE A 17 -22.77 14.95 5.29
N GLN A 18 -23.25 14.09 6.19
CA GLN A 18 -24.52 14.25 6.90
C GLN A 18 -24.38 13.96 8.40
N LEU A 19 -25.21 14.62 9.21
CA LEU A 19 -25.44 14.34 10.63
C LEU A 19 -26.94 14.25 10.87
N ASP A 20 -27.44 13.11 11.35
CA ASP A 20 -28.88 12.86 11.52
C ASP A 20 -29.70 13.19 10.24
N GLY A 21 -29.16 12.84 9.06
CA GLY A 21 -29.80 13.09 7.76
C GLY A 21 -29.72 14.54 7.26
N ASN A 22 -29.13 15.45 8.02
CA ASN A 22 -28.92 16.84 7.64
C ASN A 22 -27.50 17.01 7.07
N ASN A 23 -27.36 17.70 5.93
CA ASN A 23 -26.05 17.97 5.33
C ASN A 23 -25.20 18.85 6.27
N LEU A 24 -23.89 18.63 6.32
CA LEU A 24 -22.97 19.49 7.09
C LEU A 24 -22.05 20.24 6.15
N PHE A 25 -21.75 21.52 6.44
CA PHE A 25 -20.61 22.18 5.81
C PHE A 25 -19.32 21.42 6.09
N ALA A 26 -18.51 21.29 5.05
CA ALA A 26 -17.29 20.51 5.14
C ALA A 26 -16.20 21.11 4.28
N VAL A 27 -15.00 21.04 4.81
CA VAL A 27 -13.81 21.61 4.21
C VAL A 27 -12.79 20.50 4.05
N LYS A 28 -12.34 20.28 2.81
CA LYS A 28 -11.15 19.47 2.57
C LYS A 28 -9.93 20.27 3.02
N TYR A 29 -9.13 19.70 3.89
CA TYR A 29 -7.89 20.32 4.38
C TYR A 29 -6.67 19.70 3.70
N GLU A 30 -5.72 20.54 3.31
CA GLU A 30 -4.40 20.13 2.83
C GLU A 30 -3.32 20.87 3.62
N THR A 31 -2.71 20.19 4.58
CA THR A 31 -1.60 20.70 5.39
C THR A 31 -0.36 19.85 5.17
N LYS A 32 0.78 20.31 5.69
CA LYS A 32 2.02 19.50 5.70
C LYS A 32 1.76 18.17 6.42
N HIS A 33 1.06 18.21 7.55
CA HIS A 33 0.81 17.03 8.38
C HIS A 33 -0.22 16.09 7.79
N SER A 34 -1.26 16.58 7.10
CA SER A 34 -2.20 15.68 6.40
C SER A 34 -1.53 14.90 5.27
N LYS A 35 -0.62 15.54 4.53
CA LYS A 35 0.15 14.87 3.48
C LYS A 35 1.15 13.85 4.02
N LEU A 36 1.84 14.18 5.12
CA LEU A 36 2.76 13.23 5.78
C LEU A 36 2.00 12.03 6.35
N PHE A 37 0.86 12.25 7.00
CA PHE A 37 -0.01 11.17 7.48
C PHE A 37 -0.41 10.24 6.33
N SER A 38 -0.96 10.80 5.24
CA SER A 38 -1.38 10.03 4.06
C SER A 38 -0.22 9.25 3.43
N GLY A 39 0.97 9.86 3.33
CA GLY A 39 2.15 9.17 2.83
C GLY A 39 2.55 7.97 3.69
N TYR A 40 2.50 8.10 5.02
CA TYR A 40 2.76 6.97 5.93
C TYR A 40 1.64 5.91 5.85
N SER A 41 0.37 6.29 5.71
CA SER A 41 -0.73 5.33 5.43
C SER A 41 -0.54 4.56 4.13
N SER A 42 0.00 5.19 3.09
CA SER A 42 0.35 4.49 1.85
C SER A 42 1.47 3.47 2.07
N ILE A 43 2.48 3.79 2.87
CA ILE A 43 3.54 2.85 3.24
C ILE A 43 2.97 1.66 4.03
N GLU A 44 2.12 1.91 5.03
CA GLU A 44 1.46 0.85 5.80
C GLU A 44 0.68 -0.12 4.90
N LEU A 45 -0.09 0.42 3.94
CA LEU A 45 -0.83 -0.40 2.97
C LEU A 45 0.11 -1.29 2.15
N MET A 46 1.22 -0.75 1.65
CA MET A 46 2.22 -1.52 0.89
C MET A 46 2.87 -2.62 1.74
N LEU A 47 3.23 -2.32 3.01
CA LEU A 47 3.80 -3.31 3.93
C LEU A 47 2.81 -4.44 4.25
N ASN A 48 1.53 -4.11 4.50
CA ASN A 48 0.47 -5.10 4.70
C ASN A 48 0.23 -5.97 3.46
N HIS A 49 0.37 -5.39 2.26
CA HIS A 49 0.32 -6.15 1.02
C HIS A 49 1.49 -7.13 0.93
N CYS A 50 2.71 -6.72 1.28
CA CYS A 50 3.87 -7.62 1.34
C CYS A 50 3.65 -8.79 2.31
N ILE A 51 3.04 -8.55 3.48
CA ILE A 51 2.69 -9.62 4.44
C ILE A 51 1.64 -10.57 3.84
N SER A 52 0.61 -10.01 3.20
CA SER A 52 -0.43 -10.80 2.53
C SER A 52 0.14 -11.68 1.41
N SER A 53 1.03 -11.12 0.58
CA SER A 53 1.75 -11.88 -0.45
C SER A 53 2.64 -12.96 0.17
N SER A 54 3.37 -12.67 1.25
CA SER A 54 4.16 -13.67 1.98
C SER A 54 3.31 -14.85 2.45
N ASN A 55 2.15 -14.58 3.04
CA ASN A 55 1.21 -15.60 3.51
C ASN A 55 0.62 -16.41 2.35
N TYR A 56 0.26 -15.75 1.24
CA TYR A 56 -0.22 -16.42 0.03
C TYR A 56 0.83 -17.39 -0.52
N LEU A 57 2.06 -16.93 -0.65
CA LEU A 57 3.17 -17.74 -1.15
C LEU A 57 3.43 -18.95 -0.26
N LYS A 58 3.46 -18.76 1.07
CA LYS A 58 3.61 -19.87 2.03
C LYS A 58 2.52 -20.92 1.90
N LYS A 59 1.26 -20.49 1.67
CA LYS A 59 0.10 -21.38 1.54
C LYS A 59 0.11 -22.21 0.26
N TYR A 60 0.40 -21.60 -0.89
CA TYR A 60 0.18 -22.23 -2.19
C TYR A 60 1.41 -22.85 -2.84
N ARG A 61 2.60 -22.62 -2.28
CA ARG A 61 3.86 -23.09 -2.86
C ARG A 61 4.00 -24.61 -2.98
N LYS A 62 3.29 -25.41 -2.18
CA LYS A 62 3.32 -26.88 -2.33
C LYS A 62 2.54 -27.37 -3.56
N ASN A 63 1.73 -26.51 -4.16
CA ASN A 63 0.86 -26.83 -5.29
C ASN A 63 1.46 -26.42 -6.64
N ILE A 64 2.80 -26.40 -6.75
CA ILE A 64 3.56 -25.95 -7.94
C ILE A 64 3.16 -26.68 -9.24
N LYS A 65 2.56 -27.87 -9.15
CA LYS A 65 2.13 -28.64 -10.34
C LYS A 65 0.89 -28.06 -11.04
N ASN A 66 0.20 -27.08 -10.46
CA ASN A 66 -0.92 -26.40 -11.08
C ASN A 66 -0.45 -25.06 -11.69
N ASN A 67 -0.56 -24.93 -13.01
CA ASN A 67 -0.10 -23.76 -13.77
C ASN A 67 -0.76 -22.44 -13.33
N GLU A 68 -2.07 -22.43 -13.08
CA GLU A 68 -2.81 -21.24 -12.63
C GLU A 68 -2.32 -20.79 -11.23
N ILE A 69 -2.08 -21.76 -10.33
CA ILE A 69 -1.52 -21.47 -9.01
C ILE A 69 -0.10 -20.93 -9.14
N GLN A 70 0.70 -21.46 -10.07
CA GLN A 70 2.07 -21.00 -10.31
C GLN A 70 2.09 -19.55 -10.84
N GLU A 71 1.18 -19.17 -11.72
CA GLU A 71 1.04 -17.78 -12.19
C GLU A 71 0.70 -16.83 -11.05
N ASN A 72 -0.26 -17.22 -10.21
CA ASN A 72 -0.65 -16.41 -9.04
C ASN A 72 0.46 -16.28 -7.99
N ILE A 73 1.26 -17.33 -7.78
CA ILE A 73 2.47 -17.29 -6.95
C ILE A 73 3.45 -16.26 -7.52
N ASN A 74 3.72 -16.29 -8.83
CA ASN A 74 4.64 -15.34 -9.45
C ASN A 74 4.13 -13.89 -9.35
N ALA A 75 2.84 -13.68 -9.61
CA ALA A 75 2.23 -12.35 -9.50
C ALA A 75 2.34 -11.79 -8.07
N ASN A 76 2.06 -12.61 -7.06
CA ASN A 76 2.20 -12.22 -5.65
C ASN A 76 3.66 -11.95 -5.27
N PHE A 77 4.60 -12.75 -5.78
CA PHE A 77 6.02 -12.54 -5.54
C PHE A 77 6.49 -11.19 -6.10
N ILE A 78 6.23 -10.94 -7.39
CA ILE A 78 6.62 -9.70 -8.07
C ILE A 78 5.95 -8.50 -7.38
N SER A 79 4.65 -8.60 -7.11
CA SER A 79 3.90 -7.56 -6.43
C SER A 79 4.46 -7.27 -5.03
N GLY A 80 4.79 -8.29 -4.25
CA GLY A 80 5.38 -8.12 -2.92
C GLY A 80 6.76 -7.46 -2.97
N VAL A 81 7.63 -7.86 -3.92
CA VAL A 81 8.96 -7.25 -4.13
C VAL A 81 8.85 -5.78 -4.56
N ILE A 82 7.93 -5.46 -5.47
CA ILE A 82 7.69 -4.09 -5.92
C ILE A 82 7.17 -3.22 -4.77
N ASN A 83 6.14 -3.67 -4.06
CA ASN A 83 5.55 -2.92 -2.95
C ASN A 83 6.58 -2.70 -1.82
N TYR A 84 7.38 -3.72 -1.49
CA TYR A 84 8.46 -3.58 -0.53
C TYR A 84 9.45 -2.49 -0.98
N GLY A 85 9.97 -2.58 -2.21
CA GLY A 85 10.95 -1.63 -2.71
C GLY A 85 10.42 -0.20 -2.83
N ARG A 86 9.12 -0.03 -3.13
CA ARG A 86 8.48 1.30 -3.18
C ARG A 86 8.55 2.02 -1.84
N CYS A 87 8.42 1.31 -0.73
CA CYS A 87 8.53 1.88 0.62
C CYS A 87 9.86 2.64 0.86
N PHE A 88 10.94 2.28 0.14
CA PHE A 88 12.28 2.86 0.30
C PHE A 88 12.69 3.81 -0.83
N THR A 89 12.01 3.79 -1.98
CA THR A 89 12.53 4.44 -3.20
C THR A 89 11.63 5.53 -3.75
N SER A 90 10.32 5.49 -3.50
CA SER A 90 9.37 6.43 -4.10
C SER A 90 8.27 6.84 -3.12
N GLY A 91 7.55 7.90 -3.48
CA GLY A 91 6.48 8.46 -2.65
C GLY A 91 6.88 9.73 -1.91
N GLN A 92 5.89 10.33 -1.26
CA GLN A 92 6.04 11.58 -0.52
C GLN A 92 6.85 11.43 0.76
N VAL A 93 6.79 10.24 1.36
CA VAL A 93 7.65 9.79 2.46
C VAL A 93 8.28 8.47 2.05
N LYS A 94 9.46 8.20 2.59
CA LYS A 94 10.22 6.97 2.36
C LYS A 94 10.73 6.46 3.70
N LEU A 95 10.92 5.15 3.77
CA LEU A 95 11.61 4.50 4.87
C LEU A 95 13.11 4.51 4.61
N GLU A 96 13.87 4.65 5.69
CA GLU A 96 15.32 4.64 5.65
C GLU A 96 15.86 3.24 6.00
N LYS A 97 17.00 2.88 5.40
CA LYS A 97 17.63 1.56 5.61
C LYS A 97 17.99 1.29 7.08
N ASN A 98 18.27 2.33 7.86
CA ASN A 98 18.60 2.20 9.27
C ASN A 98 17.43 1.71 10.14
N LEU A 99 16.20 1.73 9.63
CA LEU A 99 15.02 1.16 10.30
C LEU A 99 14.96 -0.36 10.21
N ILE A 100 15.81 -0.98 9.39
CA ILE A 100 15.84 -2.42 9.20
C ILE A 100 16.67 -3.07 10.33
N PRO A 101 16.13 -4.06 11.05
CA PRO A 101 16.90 -4.80 12.03
C PRO A 101 18.18 -5.40 11.42
N LYS A 102 19.31 -5.26 12.11
CA LYS A 102 20.64 -5.66 11.59
C LYS A 102 20.67 -7.07 11.02
N LYS A 103 20.00 -8.03 11.66
CA LYS A 103 19.90 -9.43 11.21
C LYS A 103 19.27 -9.60 9.82
N TYR A 104 18.43 -8.66 9.40
CA TYR A 104 17.69 -8.72 8.13
C TYR A 104 18.26 -7.81 7.04
N LEU A 105 19.40 -7.15 7.26
CA LEU A 105 19.99 -6.23 6.28
C LEU A 105 20.35 -6.92 4.96
N LYS A 106 20.91 -8.14 5.02
CA LYS A 106 21.21 -8.93 3.82
C LYS A 106 19.93 -9.26 3.03
N THR A 107 18.86 -9.59 3.73
CA THR A 107 17.55 -9.86 3.12
C THR A 107 16.98 -8.61 2.46
N HIS A 108 17.02 -7.45 3.13
CA HIS A 108 16.64 -6.17 2.55
C HIS A 108 17.42 -5.88 1.26
N GLU A 109 18.75 -5.99 1.27
CA GLU A 109 19.60 -5.75 0.09
C GLU A 109 19.27 -6.70 -1.06
N LYS A 110 19.04 -7.98 -0.76
CA LYS A 110 18.63 -8.99 -1.74
C LYS A 110 17.31 -8.62 -2.41
N VAL A 111 16.30 -8.20 -1.65
CA VAL A 111 14.98 -7.81 -2.19
C VAL A 111 15.06 -6.51 -2.98
N MET A 112 15.82 -5.53 -2.50
CA MET A 112 16.06 -4.28 -3.24
C MET A 112 16.75 -4.53 -4.58
N ASN A 113 17.72 -5.44 -4.62
CA ASN A 113 18.36 -5.88 -5.86
C ASN A 113 17.36 -6.61 -6.77
N MET A 114 16.53 -7.52 -6.23
CA MET A 114 15.46 -8.17 -6.99
C MET A 114 14.54 -7.15 -7.65
N ARG A 115 14.05 -6.16 -6.89
CA ARG A 115 13.20 -5.07 -7.40
C ARG A 115 13.90 -4.28 -8.51
N HIS A 116 15.19 -3.96 -8.34
CA HIS A 116 15.95 -3.27 -9.37
C HIS A 116 16.00 -4.08 -10.67
N LYS A 117 16.29 -5.38 -10.60
CA LYS A 117 16.34 -6.21 -11.80
C LYS A 117 14.96 -6.44 -12.43
N TYR A 118 13.89 -6.59 -11.64
CA TYR A 118 12.52 -6.66 -12.19
C TYR A 118 12.11 -5.40 -12.95
N ILE A 119 12.50 -4.23 -12.46
CA ILE A 119 12.15 -2.95 -13.10
C ILE A 119 13.06 -2.65 -14.30
N ALA A 120 14.34 -3.01 -14.22
CA ALA A 120 15.34 -2.68 -15.25
C ALA A 120 15.44 -3.73 -16.37
N HIS A 121 15.15 -5.00 -16.09
CA HIS A 121 15.36 -6.11 -17.00
C HIS A 121 14.24 -7.16 -16.84
N TYR A 122 13.18 -7.03 -17.65
CA TYR A 122 12.32 -8.19 -17.94
C TYR A 122 13.24 -9.30 -18.50
N GLY A 123 13.35 -10.43 -17.79
CA GLY A 123 14.13 -11.60 -18.22
C GLY A 123 15.42 -11.95 -17.46
N GLY A 124 15.75 -11.28 -16.34
CA GLY A 124 17.04 -11.51 -15.66
C GLY A 124 17.02 -12.19 -14.28
N ILE A 125 15.90 -12.14 -13.54
CA ILE A 125 15.77 -12.81 -12.24
C ILE A 125 14.46 -13.60 -12.20
N GLY A 126 14.62 -14.89 -11.93
CA GLY A 126 13.53 -15.81 -11.69
C GLY A 126 12.99 -16.46 -12.94
N GLU A 127 13.62 -16.20 -14.08
CA GLU A 127 13.36 -16.85 -15.36
C GLU A 127 14.70 -17.27 -15.95
N ILE A 128 14.82 -18.52 -16.36
CA ILE A 128 15.94 -19.05 -17.12
C ILE A 128 15.39 -19.69 -18.38
N SER A 129 16.08 -19.49 -19.50
CA SER A 129 15.97 -20.40 -20.62
C SER A 129 17.06 -21.45 -20.43
N PHE A 130 16.70 -22.73 -20.48
CA PHE A 130 17.69 -23.80 -20.54
C PHE A 130 17.33 -24.77 -21.64
N GLY A 131 18.32 -25.12 -22.45
CA GLY A 131 18.28 -26.23 -23.39
C GLY A 131 19.19 -27.34 -22.88
N LEU A 132 18.82 -28.59 -23.13
CA LEU A 132 19.63 -29.75 -22.78
C LEU A 132 19.99 -30.51 -24.05
N ILE A 133 21.24 -30.95 -24.11
CA ILE A 133 21.71 -31.90 -25.11
C ILE A 133 22.11 -33.16 -24.36
N ALA A 134 21.51 -34.30 -24.72
CA ALA A 134 21.94 -35.60 -24.23
C ALA A 134 23.03 -36.13 -25.16
N LEU A 135 24.20 -36.43 -24.59
CA LEU A 135 25.34 -36.98 -25.32
C LEU A 135 25.53 -38.45 -24.95
N TYR A 136 25.94 -39.27 -25.92
CA TYR A 136 26.35 -40.64 -25.64
C TYR A 136 27.69 -40.62 -24.89
N PRO A 137 27.81 -41.27 -23.72
CA PRO A 137 28.97 -41.09 -22.84
C PRO A 137 30.23 -41.83 -23.29
N ASN A 138 30.19 -42.56 -24.42
CA ASN A 138 31.36 -43.22 -24.98
C ASN A 138 32.20 -42.25 -25.81
N GLY A 139 33.46 -42.03 -25.40
CA GLY A 139 34.40 -41.15 -26.08
C GLY A 139 34.88 -41.65 -27.44
N ASP A 140 34.78 -42.96 -27.72
CA ASP A 140 35.19 -43.54 -29.01
C ASP A 140 34.09 -43.45 -30.08
N THR A 141 32.84 -43.29 -29.66
CA THR A 141 31.68 -43.11 -30.55
C THR A 141 30.82 -41.92 -30.11
N PRO A 142 31.38 -40.69 -30.12
CA PRO A 142 30.67 -39.51 -29.67
C PRO A 142 29.47 -39.25 -30.58
N SER A 143 28.29 -39.14 -29.98
CA SER A 143 27.06 -38.85 -30.71
C SER A 143 26.06 -38.08 -29.85
N ILE A 144 25.24 -37.27 -30.51
CA ILE A 144 24.09 -36.60 -29.90
C ILE A 144 22.95 -37.61 -29.86
N VAL A 145 22.43 -37.87 -28.65
CA VAL A 145 21.30 -38.78 -28.43
C VAL A 145 19.99 -38.01 -28.54
N HIS A 146 19.95 -36.78 -28.02
CA HIS A 146 18.74 -35.96 -28.01
C HIS A 146 19.09 -34.49 -27.88
N ILE A 147 18.25 -33.64 -28.46
CA ILE A 147 18.25 -32.19 -28.24
C ILE A 147 16.86 -31.83 -27.72
N GLU A 148 16.82 -31.35 -26.48
CA GLU A 148 15.60 -30.84 -25.89
C GLU A 148 15.34 -29.40 -26.36
N GLU A 149 14.09 -29.10 -26.70
CA GLU A 149 13.69 -27.73 -27.02
C GLU A 149 14.00 -26.80 -25.84
N PRO A 150 14.54 -25.58 -26.07
CA PRO A 150 14.80 -24.63 -25.00
C PRO A 150 13.52 -24.35 -24.21
N ARG A 151 13.54 -24.64 -22.91
CA ARG A 151 12.40 -24.40 -22.03
C ARG A 151 12.63 -23.14 -21.21
N HIS A 152 11.58 -22.34 -21.11
CA HIS A 152 11.55 -21.22 -20.19
C HIS A 152 11.12 -21.71 -18.80
N ILE A 153 12.06 -21.84 -17.87
CA ILE A 153 11.78 -22.19 -16.48
C ILE A 153 11.76 -20.93 -15.64
N ARG A 154 10.76 -20.81 -14.77
CA ARG A 154 10.79 -19.83 -13.71
C ARG A 154 11.49 -20.38 -12.47
N ILE A 155 12.69 -19.88 -12.17
CA ILE A 155 13.36 -20.20 -10.90
C ILE A 155 12.69 -19.38 -9.80
N ASN A 156 11.95 -20.06 -8.94
CA ASN A 156 11.51 -19.45 -7.69
C ASN A 156 12.75 -19.25 -6.80
N PHE A 157 13.39 -18.07 -6.84
CA PHE A 157 14.45 -17.61 -5.90
C PHE A 157 13.99 -17.52 -4.44
N ILE A 158 12.79 -18.00 -4.19
CA ILE A 158 12.06 -17.95 -2.97
C ILE A 158 12.57 -19.10 -2.12
N ASN A 159 13.35 -18.90 -1.07
CA ASN A 159 13.38 -19.86 0.04
C ASN A 159 12.35 -19.39 1.08
N GLU A 160 11.83 -20.31 1.91
CA GLU A 160 10.84 -19.94 2.95
C GLU A 160 11.40 -18.86 3.88
N ASP A 161 12.70 -18.94 4.18
CA ASP A 161 13.40 -17.99 5.03
C ASP A 161 13.34 -16.55 4.50
N LEU A 162 13.40 -16.34 3.17
CA LEU A 162 13.36 -15.01 2.59
C LEU A 162 12.04 -14.29 2.89
N TRP A 163 10.91 -14.98 2.77
CA TRP A 163 9.59 -14.36 2.99
C TRP A 163 9.23 -14.22 4.45
N GLU A 164 9.71 -15.13 5.29
CA GLU A 164 9.57 -14.98 6.74
C GLU A 164 10.40 -13.78 7.21
N ASP A 165 11.63 -13.60 6.71
CA ASP A 165 12.43 -12.41 6.95
C ASP A 165 11.74 -11.13 6.47
N ILE A 166 11.24 -11.10 5.22
CA ILE A 166 10.50 -9.93 4.69
C ILE A 166 9.29 -9.61 5.56
N LYS A 167 8.53 -10.61 5.98
CA LYS A 167 7.37 -10.44 6.87
C LYS A 167 7.80 -9.82 8.20
N ASN A 168 8.83 -10.36 8.85
CA ASN A 168 9.35 -9.82 10.11
C ASN A 168 9.84 -8.36 9.97
N ILE A 169 10.48 -8.03 8.85
CA ILE A 169 10.85 -6.65 8.54
C ILE A 169 9.59 -5.78 8.41
N CYS A 170 8.60 -6.21 7.63
CA CYS A 170 7.37 -5.44 7.41
C CYS A 170 6.63 -5.17 8.72
N GLU A 171 6.49 -6.17 9.59
CA GLU A 171 5.85 -6.02 10.90
C GLU A 171 6.57 -4.97 11.77
N THR A 172 7.91 -4.99 11.77
CA THR A 172 8.72 -3.98 12.48
C THR A 172 8.48 -2.58 11.91
N LEU A 173 8.47 -2.44 10.58
CA LEU A 173 8.28 -1.16 9.92
C LEU A 173 6.86 -0.61 10.08
N ILE A 174 5.84 -1.47 10.15
CA ILE A 174 4.45 -1.06 10.41
C ILE A 174 4.34 -0.36 11.77
N LEU A 175 5.01 -0.86 12.81
CA LEU A 175 5.03 -0.21 14.13
C LEU A 175 5.59 1.21 14.03
N HIS A 176 6.73 1.38 13.36
CA HIS A 176 7.34 2.69 13.15
C HIS A 176 6.41 3.64 12.35
N VAL A 177 5.78 3.13 11.29
CA VAL A 177 4.87 3.89 10.44
C VAL A 177 3.64 4.36 11.24
N LYS A 178 3.07 3.50 12.09
CA LYS A 178 1.94 3.85 12.97
C LYS A 178 2.30 4.93 13.99
N GLU A 179 3.50 4.88 14.55
CA GLU A 179 3.99 5.96 15.43
C GLU A 179 4.06 7.30 14.69
N LYS A 180 4.59 7.31 13.46
CA LYS A 180 4.67 8.52 12.63
C LYS A 180 3.29 9.04 12.23
N GLN A 181 2.36 8.15 11.88
CA GLN A 181 0.97 8.52 11.64
C GLN A 181 0.36 9.20 12.88
N LYS A 182 0.50 8.60 14.07
CA LYS A 182 -0.02 9.18 15.32
C LYS A 182 0.54 10.59 15.55
N ILE A 183 1.85 10.77 15.41
CA ILE A 183 2.50 12.09 15.57
C ILE A 183 1.91 13.12 14.61
N HIS A 184 1.78 12.77 13.32
CA HIS A 184 1.28 13.72 12.32
C HIS A 184 -0.22 13.97 12.45
N TYR A 185 -1.00 12.99 12.90
CA TYR A 185 -2.41 13.16 13.18
C TYR A 185 -2.64 14.10 14.37
N THR A 186 -1.89 13.95 15.46
CA THR A 186 -1.96 14.87 16.61
C THR A 186 -1.65 16.30 16.20
N LYS A 187 -0.55 16.53 15.48
CA LYS A 187 -0.18 17.86 14.99
C LYS A 187 -1.20 18.46 14.03
N LEU A 188 -1.77 17.63 13.15
CA LEU A 188 -2.86 18.03 12.27
C LEU A 188 -4.08 18.51 13.07
N CYS A 189 -4.46 17.80 14.13
CA CYS A 189 -5.59 18.18 14.97
C CYS A 189 -5.33 19.50 15.72
N GLU A 190 -4.11 19.70 16.22
CA GLU A 190 -3.68 20.96 16.84
C GLU A 190 -3.71 22.13 15.85
N GLU A 191 -3.21 21.93 14.63
CA GLU A 191 -3.26 22.93 13.55
C GLU A 191 -4.71 23.33 13.20
N ILE A 192 -5.60 22.35 13.05
CA ILE A 192 -7.00 22.63 12.71
C ILE A 192 -7.70 23.35 13.86
N ARG A 193 -7.51 22.92 15.12
CA ARG A 193 -8.15 23.55 16.30
C ARG A 193 -7.66 24.96 16.58
N SER A 194 -6.41 25.27 16.22
CA SER A 194 -5.84 26.62 16.35
C SER A 194 -6.17 27.54 15.18
N THR A 195 -6.75 27.02 14.09
CA THR A 195 -7.19 27.84 12.96
C THR A 195 -8.45 28.63 13.33
N PRO A 196 -8.49 29.97 13.16
CA PRO A 196 -9.67 30.76 13.43
C PRO A 196 -10.88 30.25 12.64
N LEU A 197 -12.05 30.16 13.29
CA LEU A 197 -13.28 29.69 12.65
C LEU A 197 -13.63 30.52 11.40
N SER A 198 -13.41 31.83 11.42
CA SER A 198 -13.64 32.70 10.25
C SER A 198 -12.90 32.21 9.00
N GLN A 199 -11.66 31.74 9.15
CA GLN A 199 -10.87 31.21 8.04
C GLN A 199 -11.39 29.87 7.51
N LEU A 200 -11.93 29.02 8.39
CA LEU A 200 -12.57 27.76 7.95
C LEU A 200 -13.89 28.02 7.20
N TYR A 201 -14.52 29.18 7.44
CA TYR A 201 -15.78 29.60 6.84
C TYR A 201 -15.64 30.50 5.60
N GLU A 202 -14.43 30.97 5.26
CA GLU A 202 -14.14 31.93 4.17
C GLU A 202 -14.75 31.51 2.81
N GLY A 203 -14.88 30.20 2.56
CA GLY A 203 -15.48 29.68 1.33
C GLY A 203 -16.98 29.38 1.38
N PHE A 204 -17.66 29.70 2.47
CA PHE A 204 -19.12 29.61 2.65
C PHE A 204 -19.78 30.99 2.83
N GLU A 205 -19.06 32.06 2.49
CA GLU A 205 -19.48 33.45 2.71
C GLU A 205 -20.67 33.91 1.86
N ASP A 206 -21.14 33.10 0.90
CA ASP A 206 -22.41 33.32 0.23
C ASP A 206 -23.54 32.99 1.24
N ARG A 207 -23.84 33.99 2.10
CA ARG A 207 -24.77 33.99 3.24
C ARG A 207 -26.24 33.69 2.87
N THR A 208 -26.52 33.26 1.64
CA THR A 208 -27.85 32.89 1.16
C THR A 208 -28.33 31.51 1.66
N LEU A 209 -27.46 30.74 2.32
CA LEU A 209 -27.85 29.52 3.03
C LEU A 209 -28.36 29.84 4.44
N PHE A 210 -29.67 30.11 4.57
CA PHE A 210 -30.40 30.06 5.84
C PHE A 210 -30.53 28.61 6.34
N TYR A 211 -29.40 27.96 6.55
CA TYR A 211 -29.33 26.54 6.90
C TYR A 211 -28.86 26.40 8.35
N SER A 212 -29.81 26.22 9.26
CA SER A 212 -29.57 25.98 10.69
C SER A 212 -30.17 24.63 11.09
N PRO A 213 -29.53 23.52 10.70
CA PRO A 213 -30.01 22.19 11.06
C PRO A 213 -30.04 22.04 12.58
N LYS A 214 -31.14 21.50 13.10
CA LYS A 214 -31.27 21.16 14.51
C LYS A 214 -30.70 19.76 14.72
N PHE A 215 -29.59 19.67 15.43
CA PHE A 215 -28.98 18.40 15.81
C PHE A 215 -29.43 17.97 17.20
N THR A 216 -29.56 16.67 17.40
CA THR A 216 -29.86 16.10 18.72
C THR A 216 -28.62 16.24 19.62
N PRO A 217 -28.69 16.87 20.80
CA PRO A 217 -27.55 16.91 21.70
C PRO A 217 -27.10 15.49 22.07
N GLY A 218 -25.79 15.22 22.02
CA GLY A 218 -25.22 13.94 22.43
C GLY A 218 -23.93 13.59 21.69
N GLN A 219 -23.46 12.35 21.89
CA GLN A 219 -22.30 11.82 21.19
C GLN A 219 -22.70 11.21 19.84
N TYR A 220 -21.85 11.43 18.85
CA TYR A 220 -22.08 10.99 17.48
C TYR A 220 -21.00 10.01 17.05
N SER A 221 -21.44 8.94 16.38
CA SER A 221 -20.56 8.03 15.64
C SER A 221 -20.56 8.44 14.17
N PHE A 222 -19.41 8.39 13.51
CA PHE A 222 -19.30 8.68 12.08
C PHE A 222 -18.88 7.43 11.31
N THR A 223 -19.55 7.17 10.20
CA THR A 223 -19.21 6.12 9.24
C THR A 223 -18.83 6.77 7.92
N LEU A 224 -17.66 6.40 7.39
CA LEU A 224 -17.18 6.84 6.09
C LEU A 224 -17.27 5.68 5.09
N ASP A 225 -18.15 5.80 4.12
CA ASP A 225 -18.27 4.90 2.98
C ASP A 225 -17.52 5.49 1.79
N ILE A 226 -16.67 4.71 1.12
CA ILE A 226 -15.94 5.14 -0.09
C ILE A 226 -16.19 4.11 -1.19
N GLU A 227 -16.77 4.56 -2.29
CA GLU A 227 -17.02 3.73 -3.47
C GLU A 227 -15.75 3.59 -4.34
N PRO A 228 -15.64 2.53 -5.17
CA PRO A 228 -14.56 2.40 -6.15
C PRO A 228 -14.47 3.56 -7.15
N SER A 229 -15.59 4.26 -7.38
CA SER A 229 -15.69 5.48 -8.19
C SER A 229 -14.93 6.67 -7.58
N GLY A 230 -14.53 6.58 -6.31
CA GLY A 230 -14.00 7.68 -5.52
C GLY A 230 -15.07 8.57 -4.90
N PHE A 231 -16.36 8.27 -5.12
CA PHE A 231 -17.44 8.87 -4.37
C PHE A 231 -17.35 8.45 -2.89
N PHE A 232 -17.65 9.37 -1.97
CA PHE A 232 -17.63 9.07 -0.54
C PHE A 232 -18.85 9.66 0.17
N GLU A 233 -19.25 9.00 1.26
CA GLU A 233 -20.36 9.41 2.11
C GLU A 233 -19.94 9.31 3.59
N LEU A 234 -19.94 10.42 4.31
CA LEU A 234 -19.67 10.49 5.74
C LEU A 234 -20.99 10.72 6.48
N LYS A 235 -21.45 9.71 7.22
CA LYS A 235 -22.71 9.76 7.98
C LYS A 235 -22.45 9.76 9.46
N GLY A 236 -22.87 10.82 10.14
CA GLY A 236 -22.95 10.93 11.58
C GLY A 236 -24.31 10.43 12.09
N LYS A 237 -24.30 9.53 13.06
CA LYS A 237 -25.49 9.05 13.77
C LYS A 237 -25.30 9.18 15.28
N LEU A 238 -26.33 9.68 15.96
CA LEU A 238 -26.36 9.74 17.42
C LEU A 238 -26.14 8.34 18.01
N ILE A 239 -25.21 8.23 18.96
CA ILE A 239 -25.01 7.02 19.75
C ILE A 239 -26.18 6.96 20.73
N LYS A 240 -27.08 6.00 20.53
CA LYS A 240 -28.15 5.73 21.48
C LYS A 240 -27.53 4.99 22.67
N GLU A 241 -27.60 5.59 23.85
CA GLU A 241 -27.37 4.91 25.13
C GLU A 241 -28.45 3.86 25.39
#